data_AF-A0A7D8UH41-F1
#
_entry.id   AF-A0A7D8UH41-F1
#
_cell.length_a   1.000
_cell.length_b   1.000
_cell.length_c   1.000
_cell.angle_alpha   90.00
_cell.angle_beta   90.00
_cell.angle_gamma   90.00
#
_symmetry.space_group_name_H-M   'P 1'
#
loop_
_entity.id
_entity.type
_entity.pdbx_description
1 polymer ?
#
loop_
_entity_poly.entity_id
_entity_poly.type
_entity_poly.pdbx_seq_one_letter_code
_entity_poly.pdbx_strand_id
1 'polypeptide(L)'
;MKIVGWMVGYAAALVAGGVLAVLLAPDPGRATSALYATGAAAVLVLIAAGLSAMLPKSKPLGMIGIHVGLLLPLLFAGVFTMRAVAVRGDVADYREQRDRFAELVRSDIEPDTDEAFTDWLVREAYRDAYQSGEIDVEFVGLDAFRTAPEFRRLRRVNDHDKTYLVVVLGGLAVISAAAFVVMLRQRPKPENRGKPEAGVGDTPSA
;
A
#
# COMPACT_ATOMS: atom_id res chain seq x y z
N MET A 1 -13.68 -26.92 3.41
CA MET A 1 -12.22 -27.07 3.70
C MET A 1 -11.76 -25.86 4.50
N LYS A 2 -11.01 -26.05 5.61
CA LYS A 2 -10.62 -24.94 6.50
C LYS A 2 -9.86 -23.83 5.77
N ILE A 3 -8.97 -24.17 4.85
CA ILE A 3 -8.16 -23.22 4.07
C ILE A 3 -9.02 -22.24 3.23
N VAL A 4 -10.13 -22.70 2.65
CA VAL A 4 -11.04 -21.84 1.88
C VAL A 4 -11.68 -20.78 2.78
N GLY A 5 -12.08 -21.16 3.99
CA GLY A 5 -12.59 -20.22 4.99
C GLY A 5 -11.59 -19.13 5.35
N TRP A 6 -10.31 -19.49 5.51
CA TRP A 6 -9.25 -18.50 5.73
C TRP A 6 -9.02 -17.58 4.55
N MET A 7 -9.11 -18.07 3.31
CA MET A 7 -9.00 -17.22 2.12
C MET A 7 -10.15 -16.22 2.04
N VAL A 8 -11.39 -16.64 2.32
CA VAL A 8 -12.55 -15.74 2.37
C VAL A 8 -12.40 -14.71 3.49
N GLY A 9 -11.99 -15.14 4.69
CA GLY A 9 -11.74 -14.24 5.81
C GLY A 9 -10.63 -13.22 5.51
N TYR A 10 -9.56 -13.64 4.85
CA TYR A 10 -8.48 -12.76 4.41
C TYR A 10 -8.95 -11.76 3.33
N ALA A 11 -9.75 -12.20 2.36
CA ALA A 11 -10.35 -11.30 1.37
C ALA A 11 -11.23 -10.23 2.03
N ALA A 12 -12.02 -10.59 3.04
CA ALA A 12 -12.80 -9.64 3.82
C ALA A 12 -11.90 -8.63 4.57
N ALA A 13 -10.79 -9.08 5.15
CA ALA A 13 -9.82 -8.21 5.82
C ALA A 13 -9.16 -7.22 4.84
N LEU A 14 -8.84 -7.64 3.61
CA LEU A 14 -8.33 -6.75 2.56
C LEU A 14 -9.34 -5.64 2.24
N VAL A 15 -10.61 -5.99 1.99
CA VAL A 15 -11.66 -5.00 1.72
C VAL A 15 -11.84 -4.06 2.92
N ALA A 16 -11.88 -4.59 4.14
CA ALA A 16 -11.99 -3.78 5.35
C ALA A 16 -10.83 -2.78 5.50
N GLY A 17 -9.60 -3.19 5.18
CA GLY A 17 -8.44 -2.28 5.16
C GLY A 17 -8.56 -1.17 4.12
N GLY A 18 -9.06 -1.47 2.92
CA GLY A 18 -9.35 -0.46 1.90
C GLY A 18 -10.43 0.54 2.33
N VAL A 19 -11.51 0.05 2.92
CA VAL A 19 -12.58 0.89 3.48
C VAL A 19 -12.03 1.77 4.60
N LEU A 20 -11.23 1.20 5.51
CA LEU A 20 -10.58 1.95 6.59
C LEU A 20 -9.66 3.05 6.04
N ALA A 21 -8.91 2.78 4.97
CA ALA A 21 -8.08 3.80 4.32
C ALA A 21 -8.91 4.98 3.79
N VAL A 22 -10.10 4.71 3.24
CA VAL A 22 -11.01 5.76 2.75
C VAL A 22 -11.62 6.55 3.93
N LEU A 23 -12.01 5.86 5.00
CA LEU A 23 -12.60 6.50 6.19
C LEU A 23 -11.61 7.37 6.96
N LEU A 24 -10.33 6.98 6.98
CA LEU A 24 -9.26 7.76 7.62
C LEU A 24 -8.68 8.84 6.72
N ALA A 25 -9.00 8.82 5.43
CA ALA A 25 -8.52 9.83 4.51
C ALA A 25 -9.25 11.16 4.76
N PRO A 26 -8.52 12.28 4.85
CA PRO A 26 -9.18 13.57 5.05
C PRO A 26 -9.92 14.05 3.78
N ASP A 27 -9.54 13.53 2.61
CA ASP A 27 -10.30 13.64 1.35
C ASP A 27 -10.60 12.21 0.81
N PRO A 28 -11.83 11.71 0.99
CA PRO A 28 -12.23 10.37 0.55
C PRO A 28 -12.03 10.14 -0.94
N GLY A 29 -12.16 11.18 -1.77
CA GLY A 29 -12.05 11.08 -3.23
C GLY A 29 -10.67 10.61 -3.69
N ARG A 30 -9.61 10.96 -2.94
CA ARG A 30 -8.22 10.59 -3.24
C ARG A 30 -7.85 9.19 -2.74
N ALA A 31 -8.54 8.69 -1.72
CA ALA A 31 -8.31 7.36 -1.17
C ALA A 31 -9.07 6.24 -1.88
N THR A 32 -9.94 6.57 -2.84
CA THR A 32 -10.67 5.59 -3.67
C THR A 32 -9.74 4.58 -4.36
N SER A 33 -8.54 5.00 -4.75
CA SER A 33 -7.50 4.12 -5.30
C SER A 33 -7.10 2.99 -4.36
N ALA A 34 -7.06 3.22 -3.05
CA ALA A 34 -6.77 2.20 -2.05
C ALA A 34 -7.88 1.15 -2.01
N LEU A 35 -9.14 1.57 -2.06
CA LEU A 35 -10.29 0.67 -2.11
C LEU A 35 -10.29 -0.21 -3.37
N TYR A 36 -9.98 0.37 -4.53
CA TYR A 36 -9.86 -0.40 -5.78
C TYR A 36 -8.71 -1.41 -5.71
N ALA A 37 -7.55 -1.01 -5.20
CA ALA A 37 -6.39 -1.90 -5.07
C ALA A 37 -6.67 -3.08 -4.12
N THR A 38 -7.19 -2.82 -2.93
CA THR A 38 -7.51 -3.88 -1.96
C THR A 38 -8.71 -4.72 -2.42
N GLY A 39 -9.67 -4.11 -3.12
CA GLY A 39 -10.82 -4.81 -3.71
C GLY A 39 -10.38 -5.79 -4.80
N ALA A 40 -9.52 -5.35 -5.73
CA ALA A 40 -8.95 -6.23 -6.75
C ALA A 40 -8.15 -7.39 -6.14
N ALA A 41 -7.34 -7.10 -5.11
CA ALA A 41 -6.62 -8.12 -4.36
C ALA A 41 -7.57 -9.13 -3.70
N ALA A 42 -8.66 -8.67 -3.08
CA ALA A 42 -9.67 -9.53 -2.49
C ALA A 42 -10.36 -10.43 -3.53
N VAL A 43 -10.69 -9.89 -4.72
CA VAL A 43 -11.25 -10.69 -5.82
C VAL A 43 -10.30 -11.80 -6.26
N LEU A 44 -9.00 -11.52 -6.39
CA LEU A 44 -8.01 -12.54 -6.73
C LEU A 44 -7.95 -13.66 -5.68
N VAL A 45 -8.01 -13.32 -4.39
CA VAL A 45 -8.07 -14.29 -3.30
C VAL A 45 -9.35 -15.12 -3.36
N LEU A 46 -10.50 -14.51 -3.66
CA LEU A 46 -11.77 -15.22 -3.82
C LEU A 46 -11.76 -16.17 -5.01
N ILE A 47 -11.12 -15.80 -6.13
CA ILE A 47 -10.91 -16.70 -7.28
C ILE A 47 -10.09 -17.92 -6.83
N ALA A 48 -8.97 -17.69 -6.11
CA ALA A 48 -8.15 -18.78 -5.58
C ALA A 48 -8.92 -19.66 -4.57
N ALA A 49 -9.79 -19.07 -3.76
CA ALA A 49 -10.67 -19.79 -2.84
C ALA A 49 -11.69 -20.65 -3.58
N GLY A 50 -12.30 -20.11 -4.65
CA GLY A 50 -13.22 -20.83 -5.52
C GLY A 50 -12.55 -22.03 -6.20
N LEU A 51 -11.36 -21.83 -6.77
CA LEU A 51 -10.55 -22.90 -7.35
C LEU A 51 -10.20 -23.96 -6.30
N SER A 52 -9.78 -23.55 -5.10
CA SER A 52 -9.47 -24.45 -3.98
C SER A 52 -10.68 -25.30 -3.56
N ALA A 53 -11.88 -24.72 -3.59
CA ALA A 53 -13.11 -25.42 -3.26
C ALA A 53 -13.49 -26.51 -4.29
N MET A 54 -12.93 -26.46 -5.50
CA MET A 54 -13.15 -27.48 -6.54
C MET A 54 -12.32 -28.76 -6.31
N LEU A 55 -11.49 -28.83 -5.27
CA LEU A 55 -10.66 -30.01 -4.97
C LEU A 55 -11.41 -31.36 -5.00
N PRO A 56 -12.66 -31.48 -4.48
CA PRO A 56 -13.40 -32.74 -4.56
C PRO A 56 -13.82 -33.14 -5.98
N LYS A 57 -13.98 -32.16 -6.89
CA LYS A 57 -14.40 -32.38 -8.28
C LYS A 57 -13.20 -32.55 -9.22
N SER A 58 -12.13 -31.78 -8.99
CA SER A 58 -10.92 -31.76 -9.80
C SER A 58 -9.71 -31.50 -8.92
N LYS A 59 -8.92 -32.56 -8.70
CA LYS A 59 -7.64 -32.48 -7.98
C LYS A 59 -6.69 -31.40 -8.55
N PRO A 60 -6.43 -31.31 -9.88
CA PRO A 60 -5.48 -30.32 -10.39
C PRO A 60 -5.93 -28.89 -10.15
N LEU A 61 -7.21 -28.57 -10.42
CA LEU A 61 -7.75 -27.22 -10.19
C LEU A 61 -7.72 -26.82 -8.72
N GLY A 62 -8.11 -27.74 -7.83
CA GLY A 62 -8.06 -27.53 -6.38
C GLY A 62 -6.63 -27.26 -5.88
N MET A 63 -5.65 -28.01 -6.40
CA MET A 63 -4.25 -27.77 -6.04
C MET A 63 -3.74 -26.42 -6.54
N ILE A 64 -4.06 -26.02 -7.77
CA ILE A 64 -3.69 -24.70 -8.30
C ILE A 64 -4.25 -23.61 -7.40
N GLY A 65 -5.54 -23.68 -7.06
CA GLY A 65 -6.18 -22.73 -6.15
C GLY A 65 -5.45 -22.60 -4.80
N ILE A 66 -5.05 -23.74 -4.22
CA ILE A 66 -4.34 -23.75 -2.93
C ILE A 66 -2.96 -23.09 -3.04
N HIS A 67 -2.19 -23.40 -4.09
CA HIS A 67 -0.84 -22.83 -4.25
C HIS A 67 -0.90 -21.34 -4.57
N VAL A 68 -1.77 -20.94 -5.50
CA VAL A 68 -1.97 -19.51 -5.83
C VAL A 68 -2.47 -18.75 -4.60
N GLY A 69 -3.49 -19.27 -3.91
CA GLY A 69 -4.03 -18.64 -2.71
C GLY A 69 -3.05 -18.59 -1.54
N LEU A 70 -2.02 -19.43 -1.52
CA LEU A 70 -0.92 -19.37 -0.56
C LEU A 70 0.17 -18.36 -0.97
N LEU A 71 0.44 -18.20 -2.26
CA LEU A 71 1.43 -17.22 -2.75
C LEU A 71 0.91 -15.77 -2.68
N LEU A 72 -0.40 -15.56 -2.88
CA LEU A 72 -0.99 -14.22 -2.90
C LEU A 72 -0.77 -13.41 -1.61
N PRO A 73 -1.04 -13.93 -0.39
CA PRO A 73 -0.78 -13.17 0.84
C PRO A 73 0.70 -12.80 1.01
N LEU A 74 1.62 -13.67 0.59
CA LEU A 74 3.05 -13.36 0.64
C LEU A 74 3.43 -12.23 -0.31
N LEU A 75 2.93 -12.28 -1.55
CA LEU A 75 3.13 -11.22 -2.54
C LEU A 75 2.55 -9.89 -2.03
N PHE A 76 1.34 -9.90 -1.50
CA PHE A 76 0.67 -8.71 -0.97
C PHE A 76 1.40 -8.14 0.24
N ALA A 77 1.91 -8.98 1.14
CA ALA A 77 2.73 -8.52 2.26
C ALA A 77 3.98 -7.74 1.78
N GLY A 78 4.66 -8.24 0.75
CA GLY A 78 5.80 -7.55 0.13
C GLY A 78 5.41 -6.21 -0.50
N VAL A 79 4.36 -6.21 -1.33
CA VAL A 79 3.87 -4.99 -2.01
C VAL A 79 3.41 -3.93 -1.00
N PHE A 80 2.64 -4.31 0.02
CA PHE A 80 2.17 -3.38 1.05
C PHE A 80 3.32 -2.83 1.89
N THR A 81 4.31 -3.65 2.24
CA THR A 81 5.51 -3.19 2.95
C THR A 81 6.29 -2.17 2.12
N MET A 82 6.58 -2.50 0.86
CA MET A 82 7.30 -1.61 -0.06
C MET A 82 6.56 -0.27 -0.22
N ARG A 83 5.23 -0.31 -0.37
CA ARG A 83 4.43 0.90 -0.49
C ARG A 83 4.38 1.70 0.82
N ALA A 84 4.30 1.03 1.98
CA ALA A 84 4.33 1.69 3.28
C ALA A 84 5.66 2.42 3.51
N VAL A 85 6.79 1.82 3.11
CA VAL A 85 8.12 2.45 3.22
C VAL A 85 8.23 3.66 2.31
N ALA A 86 7.81 3.56 1.04
CA ALA A 86 7.81 4.70 0.13
C ALA A 86 6.97 5.88 0.67
N VAL A 87 5.76 5.59 1.16
CA VAL A 87 4.87 6.62 1.72
C VAL A 87 5.42 7.19 3.03
N ARG A 88 6.14 6.40 3.83
CA ARG A 88 6.82 6.89 5.04
C ARG A 88 7.92 7.89 4.68
N GLY A 89 8.65 7.66 3.58
CA GLY A 89 9.58 8.63 3.01
C GLY A 89 8.87 9.94 2.67
N ASP A 90 7.81 9.87 1.85
CA ASP A 90 6.99 11.05 1.51
C ASP A 90 6.52 11.83 2.75
N VAL A 91 6.11 11.13 3.81
CA VAL A 91 5.64 11.76 5.06
C VAL A 91 6.79 12.42 5.83
N ALA A 92 7.97 11.81 5.86
CA ALA A 92 9.13 12.37 6.54
C ALA A 92 9.61 13.65 5.82
N ASP A 93 9.76 13.58 4.50
CA ASP A 93 10.15 14.72 3.66
C ASP A 93 9.14 15.86 3.78
N TYR A 94 7.84 15.53 3.80
CA TYR A 94 6.78 16.51 4.01
C TYR A 94 6.87 17.18 5.39
N ARG A 95 7.13 16.42 6.46
CA ARG A 95 7.28 16.99 7.80
C ARG A 95 8.49 17.92 7.88
N GLU A 96 9.61 17.52 7.29
CA GLU A 96 10.82 18.35 7.24
C GLU A 96 10.59 19.65 6.47
N GLN A 97 9.95 19.60 5.29
CA GLN A 97 9.60 20.79 4.52
C GLN A 97 8.64 21.71 5.30
N ARG A 98 7.64 21.13 5.97
CA ARG A 98 6.68 21.89 6.78
C ARG A 98 7.36 22.56 7.97
N ASP A 99 8.26 21.86 8.65
CA ASP A 99 8.96 22.40 9.81
C ASP A 99 9.94 23.51 9.39
N ARG A 100 10.66 23.36 8.26
CA ARG A 100 11.49 24.44 7.68
C ARG A 100 10.66 25.65 7.28
N PHE A 101 9.51 25.44 6.65
CA PHE A 101 8.60 26.53 6.30
C PHE A 101 8.07 27.24 7.56
N ALA A 102 7.70 26.49 8.60
CA ALA A 102 7.26 27.07 9.86
C ALA A 102 8.37 27.84 10.59
N GLU A 103 9.63 27.43 10.45
CA GLU A 103 10.79 28.15 10.97
C GLU A 103 11.02 29.47 10.22
N LEU A 104 10.97 29.45 8.88
CA LEU A 104 11.07 30.66 8.05
C LEU A 104 9.96 31.67 8.35
N VAL A 105 8.73 31.20 8.54
CA VAL A 105 7.58 32.05 8.91
C VAL A 105 7.71 32.62 10.33
N ARG A 106 8.40 31.92 11.24
CA ARG A 106 8.64 32.40 12.61
C ARG A 106 9.84 33.32 12.74
N SER A 107 10.85 33.18 11.87
CA SER A 107 12.07 33.98 11.90
C SER A 107 11.90 35.38 11.34
N ASP A 108 10.90 35.58 10.47
CA ASP A 108 10.51 36.89 9.97
C ASP A 108 9.21 37.35 10.63
N ILE A 109 9.14 38.65 10.93
CA ILE A 109 8.04 39.30 11.65
C ILE A 109 6.72 38.96 10.96
N GLU A 110 5.80 38.32 11.69
CA GLU A 110 4.44 38.01 11.24
C GLU A 110 3.80 39.29 10.66
N PRO A 111 3.49 39.33 9.36
CA PRO A 111 2.76 40.45 8.81
C PRO A 111 1.32 40.42 9.33
N ASP A 112 0.88 41.52 9.94
CA ASP A 112 -0.39 41.65 10.67
C ASP A 112 -1.67 41.44 9.83
N THR A 113 -1.54 41.19 8.52
CA THR A 113 -2.68 40.96 7.60
C THR A 113 -2.38 39.89 6.54
N ASP A 114 -3.42 39.19 6.08
CA ASP A 114 -3.34 38.15 5.04
C ASP A 114 -2.72 38.65 3.71
N GLU A 115 -2.94 39.93 3.36
CA GLU A 115 -2.32 40.56 2.18
C GLU A 115 -0.82 40.79 2.36
N ALA A 116 -0.41 41.25 3.55
CA ALA A 116 1.00 41.46 3.87
C ALA A 116 1.75 40.12 3.99
N PHE A 117 1.11 39.05 4.44
CA PHE A 117 1.66 37.68 4.40
C PHE A 117 1.90 37.19 2.97
N THR A 118 0.95 37.43 2.07
CA THR A 118 1.07 37.02 0.67
C THR A 118 2.17 37.80 -0.06
N ASP A 119 2.28 39.11 0.18
CA ASP A 119 3.30 39.97 -0.45
C ASP A 119 4.70 39.73 0.14
N TRP A 120 4.81 39.42 1.45
CA TRP A 120 6.06 39.05 2.12
C TRP A 120 6.62 37.70 1.63
N LEU A 121 5.78 36.66 1.58
CA LEU A 121 6.18 35.30 1.16
C LEU A 121 6.67 35.25 -0.29
N VAL A 122 6.17 36.15 -1.14
CA VAL A 122 6.55 36.29 -2.55
C VAL A 122 7.83 37.12 -2.72
N ARG A 123 8.18 38.02 -1.80
CA ARG A 123 9.28 38.99 -2.00
C ARG A 123 10.61 38.62 -1.36
N GLU A 124 10.62 38.05 -0.15
CA GLU A 124 11.84 37.99 0.67
C GLU A 124 12.43 36.58 0.70
N ALA A 125 11.68 35.59 1.21
CA ALA A 125 12.11 34.19 1.23
C ALA A 125 12.36 33.59 -0.18
N TYR A 126 11.60 34.03 -1.19
CA TYR A 126 11.74 33.55 -2.56
C TYR A 126 12.97 34.12 -3.28
N ARG A 127 13.38 35.35 -2.93
CA ARG A 127 14.52 36.02 -3.55
C ARG A 127 15.84 35.38 -3.12
N ASP A 128 15.99 35.09 -1.84
CA ASP A 128 17.22 34.53 -1.29
C ASP A 128 17.37 33.03 -1.61
N ALA A 129 16.27 32.27 -1.64
CA ALA A 129 16.27 30.88 -2.08
C ALA A 129 16.52 30.72 -3.60
N TYR A 130 16.06 31.69 -4.41
CA TYR A 130 16.36 31.76 -5.85
C TYR A 130 17.84 32.12 -6.11
N GLN A 131 18.39 33.08 -5.37
CA GLN A 131 19.77 33.52 -5.55
C GLN A 131 20.81 32.53 -5.02
N SER A 132 20.46 31.72 -4.02
CA SER A 132 21.33 30.67 -3.47
C SER A 132 21.31 29.36 -4.27
N GLY A 133 20.36 29.20 -5.21
CA GLY A 133 20.21 28.00 -6.02
C GLY A 133 19.65 26.79 -5.25
N GLU A 134 19.08 27.03 -4.06
CA GLU A 134 18.58 25.98 -3.17
C GLU A 134 17.21 25.42 -3.62
N ILE A 135 16.51 26.14 -4.50
CA ILE A 135 15.22 25.73 -5.09
C ILE A 135 15.34 25.67 -6.62
N ASP A 136 15.10 24.49 -7.19
CA ASP A 136 15.03 24.28 -8.64
C ASP A 136 13.71 24.84 -9.21
N VAL A 137 13.83 25.95 -9.93
CA VAL A 137 12.72 26.81 -10.38
C VAL A 137 11.94 26.18 -11.54
N GLU A 138 12.48 25.14 -12.19
CA GLU A 138 11.74 24.41 -13.22
C GLU A 138 10.55 23.63 -12.62
N PHE A 139 10.56 23.38 -11.30
CA PHE A 139 9.47 22.72 -10.57
C PHE A 139 8.44 23.67 -9.95
N VAL A 140 8.77 24.96 -9.82
CA VAL A 140 7.89 25.98 -9.23
C VAL A 140 7.87 27.21 -10.14
N GLY A 141 7.07 27.13 -11.20
CA GLY A 141 6.90 28.23 -12.15
C GLY A 141 6.50 29.53 -11.43
N LEU A 142 7.19 30.62 -11.72
CA LEU A 142 6.96 31.95 -11.12
C LEU A 142 5.53 32.50 -11.32
N ASP A 143 4.75 31.95 -12.24
CA ASP A 143 3.33 32.29 -12.41
C ASP A 143 2.41 31.60 -11.37
N ALA A 144 2.92 30.60 -10.63
CA ALA A 144 2.14 29.79 -9.69
C ALA A 144 1.67 30.53 -8.43
N PHE A 145 2.30 31.67 -8.11
CA PHE A 145 1.93 32.48 -6.96
C PHE A 145 0.97 33.62 -7.31
N ARG A 146 0.76 33.94 -8.59
CA ARG A 146 -0.16 35.01 -9.01
C ARG A 146 -1.63 34.62 -9.01
N THR A 147 -1.95 33.33 -8.93
CA THR A 147 -3.34 32.88 -8.98
C THR A 147 -3.71 32.18 -7.66
N ALA A 148 -4.72 32.73 -6.96
CA ALA A 148 -5.35 32.13 -5.79
C ALA A 148 -5.77 30.63 -5.94
N PRO A 149 -5.98 30.06 -7.14
CA PRO A 149 -6.14 28.63 -7.35
C PRO A 149 -4.87 27.78 -7.15
N GLU A 150 -3.67 28.26 -7.51
CA GLU A 150 -2.42 27.51 -7.31
C GLU A 150 -1.84 27.66 -5.91
N PHE A 151 -2.03 28.81 -5.25
CA PHE A 151 -1.80 28.90 -3.82
C PHE A 151 -2.77 28.00 -3.04
N ARG A 152 -4.03 27.88 -3.48
CA ARG A 152 -4.97 26.85 -2.97
C ARG A 152 -4.56 25.43 -3.38
N ARG A 153 -3.82 25.23 -4.46
CA ARG A 153 -3.28 23.93 -4.88
C ARG A 153 -2.09 23.55 -4.01
N LEU A 154 -1.16 24.47 -3.74
CA LEU A 154 -0.09 24.34 -2.77
C LEU A 154 -0.69 24.10 -1.38
N ARG A 155 -1.70 24.88 -0.94
CA ARG A 155 -2.45 24.66 0.32
C ARG A 155 -3.23 23.32 0.35
N ARG A 156 -3.72 22.80 -0.79
CA ARG A 156 -4.34 21.46 -0.93
C ARG A 156 -3.34 20.31 -1.07
N VAL A 157 -2.09 20.61 -1.42
CA VAL A 157 -0.92 19.73 -1.28
C VAL A 157 -0.42 19.79 0.17
N ASN A 158 -0.68 20.91 0.87
CA ASN A 158 -0.19 21.25 2.21
C ASN A 158 -0.93 20.60 3.39
N ASP A 159 -1.92 19.71 3.21
CA ASP A 159 -2.80 19.40 4.35
C ASP A 159 -2.95 17.94 4.78
N HIS A 160 -2.43 16.94 4.06
CA HIS A 160 -2.82 15.56 4.38
C HIS A 160 -1.60 14.69 4.66
N ASP A 161 -1.21 14.69 5.94
CA ASP A 161 -0.28 13.71 6.51
C ASP A 161 -0.75 12.29 6.11
N LYS A 162 -0.02 11.65 5.19
CA LYS A 162 -0.30 10.30 4.71
C LYS A 162 0.05 9.22 5.75
N THR A 163 0.31 9.60 7.00
CA THR A 163 0.54 8.67 8.12
C THR A 163 -0.55 7.61 8.22
N TYR A 164 -1.82 7.97 7.98
CA TYR A 164 -2.92 6.99 7.96
C TYR A 164 -2.67 5.84 6.96
N LEU A 165 -2.11 6.16 5.79
CA LEU A 165 -1.83 5.19 4.75
C LEU A 165 -0.65 4.28 5.13
N VAL A 166 0.36 4.82 5.82
CA VAL A 166 1.47 4.04 6.39
C VAL A 166 0.94 3.03 7.40
N VAL A 167 0.06 3.47 8.30
CA VAL A 167 -0.55 2.61 9.32
C VAL A 167 -1.41 1.51 8.68
N VAL A 168 -2.27 1.87 7.73
CA VAL A 168 -3.15 0.89 7.06
C VAL A 168 -2.34 -0.11 6.24
N LEU A 169 -1.37 0.34 5.43
CA LEU A 169 -0.53 -0.55 4.63
C LEU A 169 0.35 -1.45 5.51
N GLY A 170 0.92 -0.90 6.58
CA GLY A 170 1.69 -1.68 7.56
C GLY A 170 0.82 -2.76 8.23
N GLY A 171 -0.39 -2.40 8.65
CA GLY A 171 -1.35 -3.35 9.22
C GLY A 171 -1.73 -4.44 8.21
N LEU A 172 -2.04 -4.08 6.97
CA LEU A 172 -2.34 -5.02 5.90
C LEU A 172 -1.16 -5.93 5.58
N ALA A 173 0.08 -5.43 5.62
CA ALA A 173 1.28 -6.25 5.44
C ALA A 173 1.39 -7.32 6.52
N VAL A 174 1.21 -6.95 7.81
CA VAL A 174 1.23 -7.88 8.93
C VAL A 174 0.12 -8.93 8.82
N ILE A 175 -1.11 -8.51 8.52
CA ILE A 175 -2.24 -9.41 8.31
C ILE A 175 -1.96 -10.39 7.17
N SER A 176 -1.36 -9.91 6.07
CA SER A 176 -1.02 -10.73 4.90
C SER A 176 0.06 -11.78 5.24
N ALA A 177 1.10 -11.39 5.97
CA ALA A 177 2.13 -12.32 6.45
C ALA A 177 1.55 -13.36 7.43
N ALA A 178 0.68 -12.94 8.35
CA ALA A 178 0.01 -13.84 9.28
C ALA A 178 -0.91 -14.83 8.53
N ALA A 179 -1.70 -14.35 7.57
CA ALA A 179 -2.55 -15.19 6.72
C ALA A 179 -1.73 -16.25 5.97
N PHE A 180 -0.58 -15.87 5.41
CA PHE A 180 0.35 -16.82 4.78
C PHE A 180 0.76 -17.94 5.75
N VAL A 181 1.24 -17.59 6.95
CA VAL A 181 1.68 -18.58 7.95
C VAL A 181 0.54 -19.50 8.37
N VAL A 182 -0.66 -18.95 8.60
CA VAL A 182 -1.85 -19.72 8.98
C VAL A 182 -2.27 -20.69 7.86
N MET A 183 -2.30 -20.23 6.61
CA MET A 183 -2.65 -21.07 5.46
C MET A 183 -1.59 -22.15 5.20
N LEU A 184 -0.30 -21.83 5.36
CA LEU A 184 0.79 -22.78 5.22
C LEU A 184 0.68 -23.94 6.21
N ARG A 185 0.32 -23.66 7.46
CA ARG A 185 0.09 -24.68 8.50
C ARG A 185 -1.12 -25.57 8.22
N GLN A 186 -2.07 -25.09 7.42
CA GLN A 186 -3.31 -25.82 7.09
C GLN A 186 -3.27 -26.49 5.71
N ARG A 187 -2.13 -26.42 5.01
CA ARG A 187 -1.96 -27.06 3.72
C ARG A 187 -2.18 -28.57 3.86
N PRO A 188 -3.02 -29.19 3.01
CA PRO A 188 -3.15 -30.64 2.97
C PRO A 188 -1.78 -31.28 2.73
N LYS A 189 -1.38 -32.22 3.59
CA LYS A 189 -0.17 -33.01 3.36
C LYS A 189 -0.40 -33.89 2.13
N PRO A 190 0.59 -34.07 1.23
CA PRO A 190 0.47 -35.08 0.20
C PRO A 190 0.26 -36.43 0.89
N GLU A 191 -0.81 -37.16 0.51
CA GLU A 191 -0.93 -38.56 0.87
C GLU A 191 0.37 -39.24 0.47
N ASN A 192 0.98 -39.99 1.39
CA ASN A 192 2.19 -40.77 1.14
C ASN A 192 1.98 -41.54 -0.17
N ARG A 193 2.61 -41.08 -1.25
CA ARG A 193 2.73 -41.89 -2.47
C ARG A 193 3.47 -43.13 -2.00
N GLY A 194 2.76 -44.25 -1.89
CA GLY A 194 3.37 -45.53 -1.57
C GLY A 194 4.61 -45.67 -2.42
N LYS A 195 5.76 -45.95 -1.78
CA LYS A 195 6.99 -46.24 -2.50
C LYS A 195 6.63 -47.24 -3.60
N PRO A 196 7.01 -47.01 -4.87
CA PRO A 196 6.84 -48.03 -5.89
C PRO A 196 7.50 -49.29 -5.33
N GLU A 197 6.73 -50.36 -5.18
CA GLU A 197 7.26 -51.65 -4.78
C GLU A 197 8.40 -51.93 -5.74
N ALA A 198 9.61 -51.97 -5.20
CA ALA A 198 10.82 -52.22 -5.98
C ALA A 198 10.56 -53.52 -6.72
N GLY A 199 10.56 -53.44 -8.06
CA GLY A 199 10.27 -54.57 -8.92
C GLY A 199 11.03 -55.79 -8.46
N VAL A 200 10.30 -56.81 -8.01
CA VAL A 200 10.81 -58.17 -7.97
C VAL A 200 11.05 -58.51 -9.43
N GLY A 201 12.31 -58.40 -9.84
CA GLY A 201 12.73 -58.81 -11.16
C GLY A 201 12.43 -60.29 -11.31
N ASP A 202 11.52 -60.62 -12.23
CA ASP A 202 11.42 -61.96 -12.78
C ASP A 202 12.77 -62.25 -13.47
N THR A 203 13.64 -62.98 -12.77
CA THR A 203 14.77 -63.65 -13.38
C THR A 203 14.22 -64.77 -14.26
N PRO A 204 14.44 -64.75 -15.59
CA PRO A 204 14.10 -65.88 -16.43
C PRO A 204 14.98 -67.08 -16.04
N SER A 205 14.34 -68.18 -15.65
CA SER A 205 14.98 -69.47 -15.43
C SER A 205 15.55 -69.99 -16.76
N ALA A 206 16.86 -70.24 -16.76
CA ALA A 206 17.62 -70.87 -17.85
C ALA A 206 17.29 -72.37 -17.97
#